data_AF-A0A916QZN2-F1
#
_entry.id   AF-A0A916QZN2-F1
#
_cell.length_a   1.000
_cell.length_b   1.000
_cell.length_c   1.000
_cell.angle_alpha   90.00
_cell.angle_beta   90.00
_cell.angle_gamma   90.00
#
_symmetry.space_group_name_H-M   'P 1'
#
loop_
_entity.id
_entity.type
_entity.pdbx_description
1 polymer ?
#
loop_
_entity_poly.entity_id
_entity_poly.type
_entity_poly.pdbx_seq_one_letter_code
_entity_poly.pdbx_strand_id
1 'polypeptide(L)'
;MPVKTIPSHFSQVFDASERDFSLVFGREDDQSRRNFAVGKPIDMDVPVCLDLDRFVERSNGIFGKSGTGKSFLTRLLLSGIIRKGAAVNLIFDMHSEYGWEAMAEGKQVNTVKGLKQLFPERVELWTLDPEATKRRGVRDARELYLSYNQIEVEDIGLVQRELNLSEASIDSANILRSEFGKSWIAQLLEMTNEDIQTFCDEKRGHKGSIMSLQRKLLRLDNLKYMQKKILIIILRKF
;
A
#
# COMPACT_ATOMS: atom_id res chain seq x y z
N MET A 1 1.84 -14.05 -34.57
CA MET A 1 2.34 -12.81 -35.19
C MET A 1 1.23 -11.77 -35.12
N PRO A 2 1.49 -10.50 -34.78
CA PRO A 2 0.48 -9.46 -34.92
C PRO A 2 0.02 -9.40 -36.38
N VAL A 3 -1.25 -9.10 -36.64
CA VAL A 3 -1.77 -8.93 -38.00
C VAL A 3 -1.07 -7.71 -38.61
N LYS A 4 -0.20 -7.95 -39.60
CA LYS A 4 0.62 -6.91 -40.25
C LYS A 4 -0.01 -6.36 -41.53
N THR A 5 -1.22 -6.79 -41.87
CA THR A 5 -1.87 -6.54 -43.15
C THR A 5 -3.25 -5.95 -42.93
N ILE A 6 -3.54 -4.85 -43.64
CA ILE A 6 -4.86 -4.24 -43.67
C ILE A 6 -5.80 -5.18 -44.47
N PRO A 7 -7.04 -5.45 -43.99
CA PRO A 7 -8.01 -6.23 -44.76
C PRO A 7 -8.30 -5.59 -46.13
N SER A 8 -8.58 -6.39 -47.15
CA SER A 8 -8.96 -5.89 -48.48
C SER A 8 -10.28 -5.13 -48.45
N HIS A 9 -10.50 -4.25 -49.42
CA HIS A 9 -11.81 -3.61 -49.62
C HIS A 9 -12.92 -4.68 -49.68
N PHE A 10 -14.06 -4.40 -49.04
CA PHE A 10 -15.22 -5.30 -48.93
C PHE A 10 -14.96 -6.62 -48.18
N SER A 11 -13.94 -6.68 -47.32
CA SER A 11 -13.78 -7.79 -46.38
C SER A 11 -15.04 -7.95 -45.52
N GLN A 12 -15.49 -9.20 -45.36
CA GLN A 12 -16.64 -9.52 -44.53
C GLN A 12 -16.33 -9.20 -43.07
N VAL A 13 -17.30 -8.60 -42.38
CA VAL A 13 -17.27 -8.33 -40.94
C VAL A 13 -18.26 -9.28 -40.28
N PHE A 14 -17.84 -9.90 -39.19
CA PHE A 14 -18.66 -10.82 -38.40
C PHE A 14 -18.75 -10.31 -36.97
N ASP A 15 -19.91 -10.48 -36.35
CA ASP A 15 -20.04 -10.29 -34.92
C ASP A 15 -19.28 -11.37 -34.18
N ALA A 16 -18.55 -10.96 -33.14
CA ALA A 16 -17.84 -11.90 -32.28
C ALA A 16 -18.85 -12.74 -31.48
N SER A 17 -18.61 -14.04 -31.43
CA SER A 17 -19.41 -14.97 -30.62
C SER A 17 -18.86 -15.07 -29.19
N GLU A 18 -19.64 -15.63 -28.26
CA GLU A 18 -19.18 -15.97 -26.91
C GLU A 18 -17.91 -16.86 -26.93
N ARG A 19 -17.83 -17.75 -27.91
CA ARG A 19 -16.68 -18.63 -28.11
C ARG A 19 -15.41 -17.82 -28.43
N ASP A 20 -15.52 -16.79 -29.27
CA ASP A 20 -14.38 -15.94 -29.64
C ASP A 20 -13.87 -15.17 -28.42
N PHE A 21 -14.78 -14.64 -27.60
CA PHE A 21 -14.42 -14.00 -26.33
C PHE A 21 -13.74 -14.96 -25.36
N SER A 22 -14.28 -16.17 -25.20
CA SER A 22 -13.72 -17.19 -24.32
C SER A 22 -12.31 -17.63 -24.75
N LEU A 23 -12.03 -17.63 -26.06
CA LEU A 23 -10.70 -17.94 -26.59
C LEU A 23 -9.67 -16.84 -26.27
N VAL A 24 -10.09 -15.58 -26.21
CA VAL A 24 -9.20 -14.42 -25.98
C VAL A 24 -9.04 -14.13 -24.48
N PHE A 25 -10.16 -14.05 -23.75
CA PHE A 25 -10.20 -13.63 -22.34
C PHE A 25 -10.25 -14.80 -21.36
N GLY A 26 -10.50 -16.02 -21.84
CA GLY A 26 -10.71 -17.18 -20.98
C GLY A 26 -12.11 -17.24 -20.40
N ARG A 27 -12.35 -18.28 -19.59
CA ARG A 27 -13.62 -18.51 -18.87
C ARG A 27 -13.35 -18.53 -17.37
N GLU A 28 -14.29 -18.04 -16.56
CA GLU A 28 -14.13 -17.97 -15.10
C GLU A 28 -14.15 -19.34 -14.42
N ASP A 29 -14.78 -20.33 -15.07
CA ASP A 29 -14.90 -21.73 -14.64
C ASP A 29 -13.72 -22.62 -15.10
N ASP A 30 -12.74 -22.05 -15.81
CA ASP A 30 -11.52 -22.75 -16.18
C ASP A 30 -10.76 -23.18 -14.92
N GLN A 31 -10.54 -24.49 -14.77
CA GLN A 31 -9.84 -25.07 -13.63
C GLN A 31 -8.31 -24.95 -13.75
N SER A 32 -7.79 -24.69 -14.96
CA SER A 32 -6.36 -24.62 -15.23
C SER A 32 -5.74 -23.25 -14.95
N ARG A 33 -6.56 -22.20 -14.84
CA ARG A 33 -6.12 -20.81 -14.62
C ARG A 33 -6.98 -20.11 -13.59
N ARG A 34 -6.41 -19.16 -12.86
CA ARG A 34 -7.17 -18.31 -11.92
C ARG A 34 -7.84 -17.15 -12.65
N ASN A 35 -8.68 -17.45 -13.64
CA ASN A 35 -9.46 -16.45 -14.37
C ASN A 35 -10.54 -15.84 -13.45
N PHE A 36 -10.77 -14.53 -13.59
CA PHE A 36 -11.76 -13.79 -12.82
C PHE A 36 -12.50 -12.78 -13.70
N ALA A 37 -13.84 -12.81 -13.67
CA ALA A 37 -14.67 -11.91 -14.46
C ALA A 37 -14.65 -10.49 -13.89
N VAL A 38 -14.28 -9.51 -14.71
CA VAL A 38 -14.16 -8.09 -14.29
C VAL A 38 -15.30 -7.21 -14.82
N GLY A 39 -16.05 -7.69 -15.81
CA GLY A 39 -17.14 -6.96 -16.42
C GLY A 39 -17.64 -7.62 -17.70
N LYS A 40 -18.48 -6.91 -18.44
CA LYS A 40 -19.03 -7.33 -19.74
C LYS A 40 -18.90 -6.17 -20.73
N PRO A 41 -18.76 -6.44 -22.04
CA PRO A 41 -18.88 -5.41 -23.07
C PRO A 41 -20.28 -4.76 -23.01
N ILE A 42 -20.40 -3.53 -23.52
CA ILE A 42 -21.66 -2.78 -23.48
C ILE A 42 -22.78 -3.50 -24.26
N ASP A 43 -22.43 -4.08 -25.41
CA ASP A 43 -23.38 -4.66 -26.36
C ASP A 43 -23.49 -6.18 -26.29
N MET A 44 -22.78 -6.83 -25.35
CA MET A 44 -22.73 -8.30 -25.27
C MET A 44 -22.79 -8.81 -23.84
N ASP A 45 -23.60 -9.84 -23.61
CA ASP A 45 -23.74 -10.46 -22.29
C ASP A 45 -22.68 -11.53 -22.00
N VAL A 46 -21.42 -11.27 -22.36
CA VAL A 46 -20.31 -12.23 -22.22
C VAL A 46 -19.28 -11.70 -21.21
N PRO A 47 -18.88 -12.49 -20.19
CA PRO A 47 -17.91 -12.03 -19.20
C PRO A 47 -16.51 -11.85 -19.82
N VAL A 48 -15.90 -10.70 -19.55
CA VAL A 48 -14.47 -10.48 -19.78
C VAL A 48 -13.72 -10.96 -18.55
N CYS A 49 -12.93 -12.01 -18.73
CA CYS A 49 -12.10 -12.57 -17.68
C CYS A 49 -10.66 -12.01 -17.75
N LEU A 50 -10.07 -11.84 -16.57
CA LEU A 50 -8.66 -11.52 -16.40
C LEU A 50 -7.95 -12.72 -15.80
N ASP A 51 -6.83 -13.12 -16.41
CA ASP A 51 -5.93 -14.13 -15.88
C ASP A 51 -5.17 -13.54 -14.68
N LEU A 52 -5.59 -13.92 -13.46
CA LEU A 52 -5.00 -13.37 -12.25
C LEU A 52 -3.58 -13.88 -11.99
N ASP A 53 -3.20 -15.04 -12.53
CA ASP A 53 -1.83 -15.56 -12.41
C ASP A 53 -0.85 -14.58 -13.05
N ARG A 54 -1.15 -14.19 -14.28
CA ARG A 54 -0.33 -13.24 -15.04
C ARG A 54 -0.46 -11.81 -14.54
N PHE A 55 -1.62 -11.46 -13.99
CA PHE A 55 -1.86 -10.13 -13.45
C PHE A 55 -0.96 -9.83 -12.26
N VAL A 56 -0.84 -10.76 -11.30
CA VAL A 56 -0.05 -10.53 -10.08
C VAL A 56 1.46 -10.60 -10.27
N GLU A 57 1.93 -11.19 -11.38
CA GLU A 57 3.36 -11.26 -11.74
C GLU A 57 3.93 -9.91 -12.21
N ARG A 58 3.09 -8.92 -12.50
CA ARG A 58 3.48 -7.65 -13.11
C ARG A 58 2.98 -6.46 -12.32
N SER A 59 3.68 -5.34 -12.46
CA SER A 59 3.18 -4.05 -11.95
C SER A 59 2.00 -3.58 -12.81
N ASN A 60 0.90 -3.22 -12.15
CA ASN A 60 -0.32 -2.75 -12.80
C ASN A 60 -0.67 -1.35 -12.32
N GLY A 61 -1.26 -0.54 -13.20
CA GLY A 61 -1.78 0.78 -12.89
C GLY A 61 -3.25 0.90 -13.33
N ILE A 62 -4.11 1.40 -12.43
CA ILE A 62 -5.53 1.65 -12.71
C ILE A 62 -5.73 3.16 -12.81
N PHE A 63 -6.13 3.63 -14.00
CA PHE A 63 -6.25 5.05 -14.32
C PHE A 63 -7.69 5.41 -14.69
N GLY A 64 -8.09 6.64 -14.36
CA GLY A 64 -9.44 7.15 -14.64
C GLY A 64 -9.67 8.52 -14.01
N LYS A 65 -10.62 9.30 -14.53
CA LYS A 65 -11.03 10.58 -13.92
C LYS A 65 -11.74 10.34 -12.57
N SER A 66 -11.83 11.36 -11.72
CA SER A 66 -12.64 11.24 -10.50
C SER A 66 -14.08 10.85 -10.86
N GLY A 67 -14.72 9.99 -10.06
CA GLY A 67 -16.09 9.53 -10.32
C GLY A 67 -16.26 8.46 -11.41
N THR A 68 -15.17 7.91 -11.95
CA THR A 68 -15.23 6.89 -13.04
C THR A 68 -15.12 5.44 -12.53
N GLY A 69 -15.25 5.21 -11.22
CA GLY A 69 -15.22 3.87 -10.65
C GLY A 69 -13.83 3.26 -10.48
N LYS A 70 -12.75 4.07 -10.44
CA LYS A 70 -11.38 3.57 -10.14
C LYS A 70 -11.33 2.70 -8.89
N SER A 71 -11.80 3.25 -7.76
CA SER A 71 -11.77 2.56 -6.47
C SER A 71 -12.65 1.30 -6.48
N PHE A 72 -13.77 1.35 -7.24
CA PHE A 72 -14.64 0.19 -7.43
C PHE A 72 -13.93 -0.93 -8.22
N LEU A 73 -13.30 -0.62 -9.35
CA LEU A 73 -12.55 -1.58 -10.15
C LEU A 73 -11.38 -2.16 -9.37
N THR A 74 -10.62 -1.32 -8.66
CA THR A 74 -9.51 -1.78 -7.80
C THR A 74 -10.01 -2.78 -6.75
N ARG A 75 -11.12 -2.47 -6.07
CA ARG A 75 -11.72 -3.38 -5.08
C ARG A 75 -12.21 -4.68 -5.71
N LEU A 76 -12.78 -4.63 -6.92
CA LEU A 76 -13.23 -5.81 -7.65
C LEU A 76 -12.05 -6.73 -7.97
N LEU A 77 -10.94 -6.17 -8.47
CA LEU A 77 -9.72 -6.91 -8.76
C LEU A 77 -9.10 -7.51 -7.50
N LEU A 78 -8.98 -6.74 -6.42
CA LEU A 78 -8.50 -7.24 -5.12
C LEU A 78 -9.39 -8.37 -4.59
N SER A 79 -10.71 -8.24 -4.74
CA SER A 79 -11.66 -9.30 -4.39
C SER A 79 -11.44 -10.57 -5.22
N GLY A 80 -11.17 -10.42 -6.51
CA GLY A 80 -10.79 -11.53 -7.39
C GLY A 80 -9.52 -12.24 -6.93
N ILE A 81 -8.47 -11.47 -6.62
CA ILE A 81 -7.19 -12.00 -6.12
C ILE A 81 -7.39 -12.77 -4.82
N ILE A 82 -8.14 -12.22 -3.87
CA ILE A 82 -8.41 -12.89 -2.57
C ILE A 82 -9.29 -14.13 -2.75
N ARG A 83 -10.35 -14.03 -3.57
CA ARG A 83 -11.31 -15.12 -3.82
C ARG A 83 -10.64 -16.32 -4.48
N LYS A 84 -9.86 -16.07 -5.54
CA LYS A 84 -9.14 -17.11 -6.29
C LYS A 84 -7.81 -17.50 -5.64
N GLY A 85 -7.41 -16.82 -4.55
CA GLY A 85 -6.15 -17.08 -3.85
C GLY A 85 -4.94 -16.85 -4.74
N ALA A 86 -4.97 -15.82 -5.59
CA ALA A 86 -3.93 -15.56 -6.58
C ALA A 86 -2.62 -15.07 -5.93
N ALA A 87 -2.73 -14.21 -4.91
CA ALA A 87 -1.60 -13.63 -4.18
C ALA A 87 -1.99 -13.18 -2.75
N VAL A 88 -0.97 -12.95 -1.92
CA VAL A 88 -1.10 -12.22 -0.64
C VAL A 88 -1.03 -10.72 -0.93
N ASN A 89 -1.91 -9.93 -0.31
CA ASN A 89 -2.04 -8.49 -0.57
C ASN A 89 -1.67 -7.67 0.66
N LEU A 90 -0.75 -6.73 0.51
CA LEU A 90 -0.53 -5.63 1.47
C LEU A 90 -1.05 -4.34 0.83
N ILE A 91 -2.05 -3.72 1.45
CA ILE A 91 -2.77 -2.58 0.87
C ILE A 91 -2.59 -1.36 1.76
N PHE A 92 -2.03 -0.28 1.19
CA PHE A 92 -2.01 1.04 1.80
C PHE A 92 -3.28 1.81 1.42
N ASP A 93 -4.31 1.74 2.27
CA ASP A 93 -5.64 2.32 2.00
C ASP A 93 -5.78 3.75 2.54
N MET A 94 -5.16 4.72 1.85
CA MET A 94 -5.10 6.13 2.30
C MET A 94 -6.48 6.79 2.45
N HIS A 95 -7.44 6.46 1.58
CA HIS A 95 -8.78 7.03 1.60
C HIS A 95 -9.82 6.12 2.29
N SER A 96 -9.41 4.94 2.75
CA SER A 96 -10.28 3.95 3.40
C SER A 96 -11.44 3.50 2.50
N GLU A 97 -11.15 3.32 1.21
CA GLU A 97 -12.13 2.95 0.18
C GLU A 97 -12.27 1.43 0.02
N TYR A 98 -11.30 0.65 0.51
CA TYR A 98 -11.22 -0.79 0.24
C TYR A 98 -11.55 -1.63 1.47
N GLY A 99 -11.12 -1.20 2.66
CA GLY A 99 -11.13 -2.03 3.86
C GLY A 99 -12.50 -2.42 4.40
N TRP A 100 -13.40 -1.45 4.61
CA TRP A 100 -14.67 -1.67 5.34
C TRP A 100 -15.93 -1.33 4.54
N GLU A 101 -16.31 -0.06 4.44
CA GLU A 101 -17.45 0.39 3.66
C GLU A 101 -17.08 1.69 2.95
N ALA A 102 -17.36 1.74 1.66
CA ALA A 102 -17.30 2.96 0.86
C ALA A 102 -18.72 3.39 0.53
N MET A 103 -19.01 4.68 0.60
CA MET A 103 -20.26 5.23 0.09
C MET A 103 -20.30 5.02 -1.44
N ALA A 104 -21.39 4.47 -1.97
CA ALA A 104 -21.56 4.43 -3.41
C ALA A 104 -21.75 5.85 -3.95
N GLU A 105 -21.04 6.18 -5.02
CA GLU A 105 -21.29 7.40 -5.78
C GLU A 105 -22.63 7.23 -6.54
N GLY A 106 -23.69 7.94 -6.10
CA GLY A 106 -25.00 7.90 -6.73
C GLY A 106 -26.10 8.62 -5.95
N LYS A 107 -27.25 8.89 -6.58
CA LYS A 107 -28.42 9.55 -5.96
C LYS A 107 -29.12 8.70 -4.89
N GLN A 108 -28.74 7.43 -4.74
CA GLN A 108 -29.21 6.55 -3.67
C GLN A 108 -28.02 6.15 -2.80
N VAL A 109 -28.17 6.32 -1.48
CA VAL A 109 -27.17 5.94 -0.47
C VAL A 109 -27.13 4.41 -0.37
N ASN A 110 -26.44 3.76 -1.30
CA ASN A 110 -26.08 2.35 -1.18
C ASN A 110 -24.65 2.29 -0.64
N THR A 111 -24.43 1.57 0.46
CA THR A 111 -23.06 1.25 0.90
C THR A 111 -22.57 0.05 0.09
N VAL A 112 -21.33 0.10 -0.40
CA VAL A 112 -20.73 -1.06 -1.07
C VAL A 112 -19.80 -1.76 -0.10
N LYS A 113 -19.99 -3.07 0.05
CA LYS A 113 -19.19 -3.90 0.94
C LYS A 113 -17.70 -3.78 0.63
N GLY A 114 -16.89 -3.62 1.67
CA GLY A 114 -15.43 -3.65 1.58
C GLY A 114 -14.86 -5.06 1.71
N LEU A 115 -13.54 -5.17 1.55
CA LEU A 115 -12.82 -6.44 1.52
C LEU A 115 -12.96 -7.22 2.83
N LYS A 116 -12.92 -6.55 4.00
CA LYS A 116 -13.11 -7.22 5.30
C LYS A 116 -14.50 -7.81 5.45
N GLN A 117 -15.52 -7.15 4.91
CA GLN A 117 -16.90 -7.64 4.95
C GLN A 117 -17.13 -8.81 3.99
N LEU A 118 -16.44 -8.82 2.84
CA LEU A 118 -16.52 -9.90 1.85
C LEU A 118 -15.70 -11.13 2.26
N PHE A 119 -14.57 -10.92 2.93
CA PHE A 119 -13.61 -11.98 3.28
C PHE A 119 -13.14 -11.85 4.74
N PRO A 120 -14.03 -12.01 5.74
CA PRO A 120 -13.75 -11.72 7.14
C PRO A 120 -12.58 -12.51 7.72
N GLU A 121 -12.38 -13.74 7.26
CA GLU A 121 -11.30 -14.64 7.72
C GLU A 121 -9.98 -14.45 6.97
N ARG A 122 -9.99 -13.76 5.82
CA ARG A 122 -8.80 -13.60 4.95
C ARG A 122 -8.24 -12.20 4.92
N VAL A 123 -8.98 -11.22 5.43
CA VAL A 123 -8.60 -9.80 5.44
C VAL A 123 -8.48 -9.34 6.87
N GLU A 124 -7.37 -8.67 7.20
CA GLU A 124 -7.16 -8.01 8.48
C GLU A 124 -7.01 -6.51 8.25
N LEU A 125 -7.67 -5.71 9.10
CA LEU A 125 -7.59 -4.26 9.03
C LEU A 125 -6.64 -3.76 10.12
N TRP A 126 -5.71 -2.91 9.72
CA TRP A 126 -4.78 -2.23 10.61
C TRP A 126 -4.97 -0.72 10.50
N THR A 127 -4.86 0.00 11.60
CA THR A 127 -5.03 1.46 11.63
C THR A 127 -3.95 2.16 12.43
N LEU A 128 -3.51 3.30 11.89
CA LEU A 128 -2.62 4.26 12.54
C LEU A 128 -3.38 5.33 13.36
N ASP A 129 -4.70 5.41 13.20
CA ASP A 129 -5.58 6.33 13.95
C ASP A 129 -6.86 5.59 14.41
N PRO A 130 -6.79 4.93 15.59
CA PRO A 130 -7.91 4.18 16.14
C PRO A 130 -9.15 5.05 16.37
N GLU A 131 -8.97 6.32 16.73
CA GLU A 131 -10.06 7.25 17.02
C GLU A 131 -10.81 7.67 15.75
N ALA A 132 -10.09 7.98 14.67
CA ALA A 132 -10.73 8.21 13.37
C ALA A 132 -11.43 6.96 12.83
N THR A 133 -10.84 5.78 13.06
CA THR A 133 -11.36 4.50 12.58
C THR A 133 -12.65 4.10 13.30
N LYS A 134 -12.69 4.22 14.63
CA LYS A 134 -13.90 4.01 15.44
C LYS A 134 -15.02 4.98 15.07
N ARG A 135 -14.70 6.26 14.81
CA ARG A 135 -15.69 7.26 14.35
C ARG A 135 -16.34 6.90 13.02
N ARG A 136 -15.67 6.12 12.16
CA ARG A 136 -16.23 5.60 10.90
C ARG A 136 -17.01 4.30 11.08
N GLY A 137 -17.15 3.79 12.30
CA GLY A 137 -17.91 2.56 12.60
C GLY A 137 -17.12 1.26 12.43
N VAL A 138 -15.82 1.33 12.13
CA VAL A 138 -14.97 0.14 12.01
C VAL A 138 -14.48 -0.26 13.41
N ARG A 139 -14.99 -1.38 13.94
CA ARG A 139 -14.70 -1.83 15.32
C ARG A 139 -13.56 -2.84 15.43
N ASP A 140 -13.34 -3.63 14.39
CA ASP A 140 -12.41 -4.78 14.42
C ASP A 140 -11.03 -4.47 13.82
N ALA A 141 -10.71 -3.18 13.62
CA ALA A 141 -9.39 -2.79 13.14
C ALA A 141 -8.35 -2.89 14.27
N ARG A 142 -7.23 -3.53 13.98
CA ARG A 142 -6.10 -3.63 14.90
C ARG A 142 -5.26 -2.36 14.87
N GLU A 143 -4.81 -1.94 16.03
CA GLU A 143 -3.95 -0.77 16.15
C GLU A 143 -2.52 -1.12 15.71
N LEU A 144 -1.99 -0.32 14.78
CA LEU A 144 -0.64 -0.45 14.26
C LEU A 144 0.25 0.58 14.96
N TYR A 145 1.28 0.10 15.64
CA TYR A 145 2.31 0.92 16.27
C TYR A 145 3.66 0.64 15.64
N LEU A 146 4.47 1.68 15.49
CA LEU A 146 5.84 1.62 14.99
C LEU A 146 6.79 2.01 16.11
N SER A 147 7.83 1.21 16.32
CA SER A 147 8.86 1.53 17.29
C SER A 147 10.02 2.27 16.62
N TYR A 148 10.63 3.22 17.33
CA TYR A 148 11.88 3.85 16.90
C TYR A 148 12.99 2.83 16.59
N ASN A 149 12.98 1.67 17.25
CA ASN A 149 13.95 0.60 17.03
C ASN A 149 13.79 -0.13 15.69
N GLN A 150 12.66 0.07 15.00
CA GLN A 150 12.36 -0.52 13.70
C GLN A 150 12.79 0.39 12.54
N ILE A 151 13.14 1.65 12.82
CA ILE A 151 13.56 2.62 11.81
C ILE A 151 15.08 2.51 11.60
N GLU A 152 15.45 2.28 10.35
CA GLU A 152 16.84 2.24 9.89
C GLU A 152 17.26 3.59 9.32
N VAL A 153 18.56 3.79 9.10
CA VAL A 153 19.07 5.07 8.58
C VAL A 153 18.62 5.25 7.13
N GLU A 154 18.54 4.14 6.41
CA GLU A 154 18.06 4.01 5.04
C GLU A 154 16.60 4.46 4.92
N ASP A 155 15.74 4.11 5.88
CA ASP A 155 14.34 4.54 5.91
C ASP A 155 14.23 6.07 6.01
N ILE A 156 15.04 6.68 6.88
CA ILE A 156 15.13 8.14 7.01
C ILE A 156 15.70 8.78 5.74
N GLY A 157 16.65 8.10 5.09
CA GLY A 157 17.20 8.50 3.79
C GLY A 157 16.14 8.55 2.68
N LEU A 158 15.22 7.58 2.64
CA LEU A 158 14.13 7.57 1.66
C LEU A 158 13.20 8.77 1.78
N VAL A 159 13.02 9.32 3.00
CA VAL A 159 12.19 10.50 3.29
C VAL A 159 13.00 11.75 3.63
N GLN A 160 14.27 11.80 3.19
CA GLN A 160 15.20 12.86 3.54
C GLN A 160 14.67 14.25 3.15
N ARG A 161 14.00 14.36 1.99
CA ARG A 161 13.47 15.63 1.48
C ARG A 161 12.27 16.10 2.29
N GLU A 162 11.38 15.18 2.64
CA GLU A 162 10.16 15.40 3.43
C GLU A 162 10.52 15.83 4.85
N LEU A 163 11.56 15.24 5.43
CA LEU A 163 12.09 15.62 6.74
C LEU A 163 13.00 16.85 6.68
N ASN A 164 13.39 17.30 5.48
CA ASN A 164 14.34 18.38 5.24
C ASN A 164 15.66 18.13 6.00
N LEU A 165 16.26 16.97 5.71
CA LEU A 165 17.54 16.50 6.24
C LEU A 165 18.66 16.72 5.23
N SER A 166 19.82 17.17 5.69
CA SER A 166 21.03 17.26 4.86
C SER A 166 21.74 15.91 4.75
N GLU A 167 22.63 15.74 3.76
CA GLU A 167 23.51 14.56 3.68
C GLU A 167 24.32 14.38 4.97
N ALA A 168 24.85 15.48 5.52
CA ALA A 168 25.55 15.47 6.81
C ALA A 168 24.67 15.00 7.99
N SER A 169 23.34 15.15 7.90
CA SER A 169 22.41 14.60 8.91
C SER A 169 22.28 13.08 8.77
N ILE A 170 22.34 12.54 7.55
CA ILE A 170 22.35 11.09 7.30
C ILE A 170 23.67 10.47 7.77
N ASP A 171 24.80 11.11 7.51
CA ASP A 171 26.10 10.67 8.03
C ASP A 171 26.11 10.64 9.57
N SER A 172 25.51 11.67 10.18
CA SER A 172 25.32 11.73 11.63
C SER A 172 24.42 10.61 12.15
N ALA A 173 23.35 10.26 11.42
CA ALA A 173 22.49 9.12 11.73
C ALA A 173 23.25 7.79 11.67
N ASN A 174 24.15 7.61 10.69
CA ASN A 174 25.02 6.43 10.59
C ASN A 174 25.97 6.30 11.79
N ILE A 175 26.59 7.40 12.23
CA ILE A 175 27.47 7.40 13.42
C ILE A 175 26.66 7.01 14.67
N LEU A 176 25.47 7.60 14.86
CA LEU A 176 24.57 7.28 15.97
C LEU A 176 24.10 5.82 15.92
N ARG A 177 23.77 5.30 14.73
CA ARG A 177 23.38 3.90 14.51
C ARG A 177 24.53 2.94 14.83
N SER A 178 25.76 3.29 14.49
CA SER A 178 26.94 2.48 14.81
C SER A 178 27.18 2.39 16.31
N GLU A 179 26.91 3.47 17.06
CA GLU A 179 27.15 3.49 18.51
C GLU A 179 26.00 2.86 19.30
N PHE A 180 24.76 3.28 19.01
CA PHE A 180 23.59 2.95 19.82
C PHE A 180 22.74 1.83 19.24
N GLY A 181 23.16 1.26 18.10
CA GLY A 181 22.46 0.21 17.40
C GLY A 181 21.01 0.61 17.09
N LYS A 182 20.07 -0.30 17.36
CA LYS A 182 18.65 -0.07 17.05
C LYS A 182 18.04 1.08 17.84
N SER A 183 18.57 1.38 19.03
CA SER A 183 18.04 2.43 19.90
C SER A 183 18.49 3.85 19.56
N TRP A 184 19.24 4.04 18.46
CA TRP A 184 19.86 5.31 18.12
C TRP A 184 18.90 6.51 18.06
N ILE A 185 17.69 6.34 17.53
CA ILE A 185 16.70 7.43 17.50
C ILE A 185 16.23 7.73 18.93
N ALA A 186 15.85 6.70 19.69
CA ALA A 186 15.36 6.89 21.05
C ALA A 186 16.40 7.57 21.94
N GLN A 187 17.67 7.16 21.84
CA GLN A 187 18.77 7.79 22.57
C GLN A 187 19.01 9.22 22.09
N LEU A 188 19.07 9.45 20.77
CA LEU A 188 19.24 10.80 20.22
C LEU A 188 18.15 11.76 20.72
N LEU A 189 16.90 11.33 20.77
CA LEU A 189 15.79 12.19 21.23
C LEU A 189 15.86 12.50 22.74
N GLU A 190 16.61 11.74 23.52
CA GLU A 190 16.82 11.94 24.96
C GLU A 190 18.11 12.70 25.30
N MET A 191 19.05 12.80 24.36
CA MET A 191 20.31 13.53 24.55
C MET A 191 20.08 15.02 24.76
N THR A 192 20.72 15.57 25.79
CA THR A 192 20.84 17.01 26.00
C THR A 192 21.90 17.63 25.07
N ASN A 193 21.96 18.96 25.04
CA ASN A 193 23.02 19.66 24.31
C ASN A 193 24.44 19.33 24.82
N GLU A 194 24.56 19.00 26.11
CA GLU A 194 25.82 18.57 26.73
C GLU A 194 26.17 17.15 26.27
N ASP A 195 25.21 16.22 26.29
CA ASP A 195 25.42 14.85 25.80
C ASP A 195 25.84 14.83 24.32
N ILE A 196 25.22 15.68 23.48
CA ILE A 196 25.60 15.81 22.07
C ILE A 196 27.02 16.36 21.93
N GLN A 197 27.42 17.32 22.78
CA GLN A 197 28.78 17.84 22.76
C GLN A 197 29.78 16.74 23.11
N THR A 198 29.56 16.01 24.20
CA THR A 198 30.42 14.90 24.62
C THR A 198 30.51 13.82 23.54
N PHE A 199 29.38 13.45 22.92
CA PHE A 199 29.36 12.51 21.81
C PHE A 199 30.20 12.98 20.61
N CYS A 200 30.14 14.27 20.26
CA CYS A 200 30.94 14.87 19.19
C CYS A 200 32.44 14.98 19.52
N ASP A 201 32.79 15.07 20.80
CA ASP A 201 34.20 15.13 21.21
C ASP A 201 34.83 13.73 21.19
N GLU A 202 34.06 12.70 21.52
CA GLU A 202 34.50 11.30 21.52
C GLU A 202 34.40 10.63 20.14
N LYS A 203 33.43 11.05 19.32
CA LYS A 203 33.11 10.46 18.01
C LYS A 203 33.20 11.54 16.94
N ARG A 204 33.56 11.17 15.71
CA ARG A 204 33.73 12.11 14.56
C ARG A 204 32.42 12.73 14.02
N GLY A 205 31.47 13.07 14.90
CA GLY A 205 30.19 13.68 14.55
C GLY A 205 30.25 15.20 14.55
N HIS A 206 29.49 15.84 13.66
CA HIS A 206 29.37 17.30 13.63
C HIS A 206 28.16 17.76 14.46
N LYS A 207 28.41 18.53 15.53
CA LYS A 207 27.38 18.96 16.50
C LYS A 207 26.15 19.59 15.85
N GLY A 208 26.35 20.53 14.92
CA GLY A 208 25.24 21.19 14.23
C GLY A 208 24.37 20.23 13.42
N SER A 209 24.97 19.17 12.88
CA SER A 209 24.27 18.15 12.09
C SER A 209 23.45 17.22 12.97
N ILE A 210 24.01 16.78 14.11
CA ILE A 210 23.30 15.95 15.10
C ILE A 210 22.14 16.72 15.74
N MET A 211 22.35 17.97 16.15
CA MET A 211 21.27 18.82 16.70
C MET A 211 20.17 19.08 15.66
N SER A 212 20.55 19.29 14.40
CA SER A 212 19.57 19.43 13.31
C SER A 212 18.76 18.14 13.14
N LEU A 213 19.43 16.99 13.05
CA LEU A 213 18.81 15.68 12.96
C LEU A 213 17.84 15.42 14.12
N GLN A 214 18.27 15.65 15.36
CA GLN A 214 17.43 15.49 16.56
C GLN A 214 16.14 16.32 16.44
N ARG A 215 16.27 17.62 16.15
CA ARG A 215 15.12 18.52 16.00
C ARG A 215 14.15 18.10 14.89
N LYS A 216 14.66 17.53 13.79
CA LYS A 216 13.81 17.02 12.71
C LYS A 216 13.11 15.71 13.11
N LEU A 217 13.81 14.80 13.79
CA LEU A 217 13.26 13.53 14.24
C LEU A 217 12.28 13.69 15.41
N LEU A 218 12.37 14.76 16.22
CA LEU A 218 11.34 15.10 17.22
C LEU A 218 9.94 15.25 16.61
N ARG A 219 9.83 15.51 15.30
CA ARG A 219 8.52 15.55 14.61
C ARG A 219 7.81 14.19 14.63
N LEU A 220 8.56 13.09 14.75
CA LEU A 220 8.02 11.75 14.84
C LEU A 220 7.26 11.53 16.16
N ASP A 221 7.58 12.25 17.24
CA ASP A 221 6.84 12.16 18.51
C ASP A 221 5.40 12.68 18.38
N ASN A 222 5.11 13.53 17.39
CA ASN A 222 3.74 13.99 17.12
C ASN A 222 2.88 12.91 16.43
N LEU A 223 3.49 11.84 15.94
CA LEU A 223 2.79 10.74 15.29
C LEU A 223 2.30 9.77 16.36
N LYS A 224 0.97 9.72 16.57
CA LYS A 224 0.34 8.93 17.64
C LYS A 224 0.66 7.44 17.62
N TYR A 225 1.09 6.91 16.47
CA TYR A 225 1.46 5.51 16.27
C TYR A 225 2.94 5.23 16.54
N MET A 226 3.77 6.24 16.82
CA MET A 226 5.17 6.06 17.19
C MET A 226 5.32 5.74 18.68
N GLN A 227 6.18 4.77 18.99
CA GLN A 227 6.41 4.28 20.35
C GLN A 227 7.90 4.11 20.65
N LYS A 228 8.31 4.50 21.87
CA LYS A 228 9.69 4.30 22.36
C LYS A 228 10.02 2.82 22.61
N LYS A 229 9.03 2.01 22.95
CA LYS A 229 9.18 0.56 23.19
C LYS A 229 8.53 -0.24 22.08
N ILE A 230 9.08 -1.43 21.80
CA ILE A 230 8.47 -2.38 20.87
C ILE A 230 7.20 -2.91 21.52
N LEU A 231 6.03 -2.56 20.97
CA LEU A 231 4.78 -3.21 21.36
C LEU A 231 4.38 -4.33 20.39
N ILE A 232 4.66 -4.24 19.09
CA ILE A 232 4.31 -5.28 18.10
C ILE A 232 5.32 -5.31 16.92
N ILE A 233 5.67 -6.52 16.46
CA ILE A 233 6.41 -6.79 15.21
C ILE A 233 5.38 -7.19 14.15
N ILE A 234 5.14 -6.36 13.12
CA ILE A 234 4.15 -6.70 12.08
C ILE A 234 4.80 -7.12 10.75
N LEU A 235 6.06 -6.77 10.51
CA LEU A 235 6.63 -6.91 9.16
C LEU A 235 7.70 -8.00 8.99
N ARG A 236 7.98 -8.83 10.00
CA ARG A 236 8.99 -9.90 9.87
C ARG A 236 8.47 -11.26 9.40
N LYS A 237 7.18 -11.39 9.05
CA LYS A 237 6.58 -12.67 8.61
C LYS A 237 5.49 -12.49 7.53
N PHE A 238 5.81 -11.78 6.46
CA PHE A 238 5.10 -11.94 5.19
C PHE A 238 6.12 -12.19 4.09
#